data_AF-A0A3D0MVN1-F1
#
_entry.id   AF-A0A3D0MVN1-F1
#
_cell.length_a   1.000
_cell.length_b   1.000
_cell.length_c   1.000
_cell.angle_alpha   90.00
_cell.angle_beta   90.00
_cell.angle_gamma   90.00
#
_symmetry.space_group_name_H-M   'P 1'
#
loop_
_entity.id
_entity.type
_entity.pdbx_description
1 polymer ?
#
loop_
_entity_poly.entity_id
_entity_poly.type
_entity_poly.pdbx_seq_one_letter_code
_entity_poly.pdbx_strand_id
1 'polypeptide(L)' 'MLPENFRKYFWDTDFSKLSWEEYPEYITKRLLMFGNHEAENFIKSKLTTSEIVSILSKSKEVDPKTLNYWKFVLSRGK' A
#
# COMPACT_ATOMS: atom_id res chain seq x y z
N MET A 1 -7.38 -13.43 0.91
CA MET A 1 -8.10 -12.62 1.94
C MET A 1 -7.12 -11.74 2.69
N LEU A 2 -7.55 -10.55 3.11
CA LEU A 2 -6.69 -9.56 3.77
C LEU A 2 -6.75 -9.68 5.32
N PRO A 3 -5.64 -9.43 6.06
CA PRO A 3 -5.64 -9.47 7.53
C PRO A 3 -6.65 -8.51 8.17
N GLU A 4 -7.42 -9.00 9.15
CA GLU A 4 -8.54 -8.28 9.77
C GLU A 4 -8.14 -6.96 10.45
N ASN A 5 -6.91 -6.87 10.98
CA ASN A 5 -6.35 -5.64 11.57
C ASN A 5 -6.27 -4.47 10.56
N PHE A 6 -6.34 -4.74 9.25
CA PHE A 6 -6.35 -3.72 8.22
C PHE A 6 -7.73 -3.16 7.90
N ARG A 7 -8.83 -3.75 8.41
CA ARG A 7 -10.21 -3.29 8.14
C ARG A 7 -10.40 -1.79 8.36
N LYS A 8 -9.78 -1.25 9.42
CA LYS A 8 -9.84 0.17 9.77
C LYS A 8 -9.34 1.14 8.67
N TYR A 9 -8.54 0.65 7.71
CA TYR A 9 -8.03 1.47 6.60
C TYR A 9 -8.98 1.50 5.38
N PHE A 10 -10.05 0.70 5.39
CA PHE A 10 -11.01 0.55 4.28
C PHE A 10 -12.42 0.94 4.73
N TRP A 11 -12.58 2.10 5.37
CA TRP A 11 -13.86 2.57 5.91
C TRP A 11 -14.94 2.85 4.84
N ASP A 12 -14.54 3.00 3.59
CA ASP A 12 -15.37 3.35 2.44
C ASP A 12 -15.63 2.18 1.48
N THR A 13 -15.12 0.98 1.80
CA THR A 13 -15.18 -0.19 0.93
C THR A 13 -15.57 -1.43 1.73
N ASP A 14 -16.31 -2.34 1.10
CA ASP A 14 -16.64 -3.63 1.70
C ASP A 14 -15.39 -4.51 1.84
N PHE A 15 -14.77 -4.49 3.02
CA PHE A 15 -13.55 -5.22 3.33
C PHE A 15 -13.67 -6.73 3.08
N SER A 16 -14.87 -7.31 3.21
CA SER A 16 -15.08 -8.75 3.01
C SER A 16 -14.83 -9.21 1.57
N LYS A 17 -14.91 -8.28 0.61
CA LYS A 17 -14.68 -8.51 -0.81
C LYS A 17 -13.24 -8.20 -1.23
N LEU A 18 -12.39 -7.73 -0.32
CA LEU A 18 -11.00 -7.39 -0.64
C LEU A 18 -10.09 -8.61 -0.48
N SER A 19 -9.41 -8.95 -1.58
CA SER A 19 -8.37 -9.95 -1.62
C SER A 19 -7.10 -9.33 -2.24
N TRP A 20 -5.93 -9.79 -1.77
CA TRP A 20 -4.66 -9.35 -2.34
C TRP A 20 -4.53 -9.79 -3.79
N GLU A 21 -5.11 -10.95 -4.10
CA GLU A 21 -5.07 -11.60 -5.40
C GLU A 21 -5.83 -10.80 -6.46
N GLU A 22 -6.96 -10.19 -6.11
CA GLU A 22 -7.80 -9.43 -7.04
C GLU A 22 -7.49 -7.93 -7.04
N TYR A 23 -7.10 -7.35 -5.90
CA TYR A 23 -6.97 -5.90 -5.73
C TYR A 23 -5.61 -5.43 -5.17
N PRO A 24 -4.46 -5.94 -5.66
CA PRO A 24 -3.16 -5.66 -5.06
C PRO A 24 -2.79 -4.17 -5.12
N GLU A 25 -3.08 -3.48 -6.24
CA GLU A 25 -2.75 -2.05 -6.39
C GLU A 25 -3.59 -1.17 -5.47
N TYR A 26 -4.90 -1.44 -5.37
CA TYR A 26 -5.80 -0.69 -4.50
C TYR A 26 -5.40 -0.85 -3.03
N ILE A 27 -5.16 -2.10 -2.59
CA ILE A 27 -4.71 -2.41 -1.23
C ILE A 27 -3.37 -1.74 -0.94
N THR A 28 -2.41 -1.82 -1.88
CA THR A 28 -1.09 -1.19 -1.75
C THR A 28 -1.20 0.32 -1.53
N LYS A 29 -1.95 1.03 -2.38
CA LYS A 29 -2.16 2.46 -2.22
C LYS A 29 -2.79 2.78 -0.86
N ARG A 30 -3.86 2.08 -0.49
CA ARG A 30 -4.60 2.33 0.74
C ARG A 30 -3.73 2.15 1.98
N LEU A 31 -3.01 1.04 2.05
CA LEU A 31 -2.13 0.72 3.16
C LEU A 31 -0.91 1.66 3.23
N LEU A 32 -0.36 2.12 2.11
CA LEU A 32 0.75 3.07 2.14
C LEU A 32 0.32 4.52 2.38
N MET A 33 -0.95 4.87 2.16
CA MET A 33 -1.46 6.22 2.46
C MET A 33 -1.94 6.36 3.91
N PHE A 34 -2.56 5.32 4.47
CA PHE A 34 -3.25 5.40 5.76
C PHE A 34 -2.73 4.40 6.80
N GLY A 35 -1.93 3.42 6.38
CA GLY A 35 -1.48 2.31 7.20
C GLY A 35 -0.42 2.69 8.23
N ASN A 36 -0.04 1.69 9.02
CA ASN A 36 1.04 1.75 10.00
C ASN A 36 2.23 0.87 9.54
N HIS A 37 3.19 0.67 10.44
CA HIS A 37 4.36 -0.16 10.15
C HIS A 37 4.03 -1.63 9.84
N GLU A 38 2.95 -2.20 10.42
CA GLU A 38 2.51 -3.55 10.06
C GLU A 38 2.01 -3.62 8.62
N ALA A 39 1.26 -2.60 8.18
CA ALA A 39 0.80 -2.48 6.82
C ALA A 39 1.96 -2.32 5.82
N GLU A 40 2.97 -1.52 6.19
CA GLU A 40 4.21 -1.39 5.42
C GLU A 40 4.93 -2.73 5.26
N ASN A 41 5.13 -3.47 6.36
CA ASN A 41 5.79 -4.78 6.33
C ASN A 41 4.99 -5.80 5.51
N PHE A 42 3.66 -5.76 5.58
CA PHE A 42 2.81 -6.58 4.74
C PHE A 42 3.04 -6.28 3.25
N ILE A 43 3.06 -5.02 2.83
CA ILE A 43 3.34 -4.65 1.44
C ILE A 43 4.74 -5.09 1.01
N LYS A 44 5.76 -4.86 1.86
CA LYS A 44 7.15 -5.28 1.59
C LYS A 44 7.32 -6.79 1.50
N SER A 45 6.44 -7.57 2.14
CA SER A 45 6.43 -9.04 2.01
C SER A 45 5.85 -9.54 0.69
N LYS A 46 5.15 -8.68 -0.06
CA LYS A 46 4.43 -9.03 -1.28
C LYS A 46 5.01 -8.42 -2.54
N LEU A 47 5.64 -7.24 -2.44
CA LEU A 47 6.11 -6.45 -3.56
C LEU A 47 7.55 -5.97 -3.34
N THR A 48 8.30 -5.87 -4.43
CA THR A 48 9.59 -5.20 -4.47
C THR A 48 9.43 -3.68 -4.37
N THR A 49 10.49 -2.99 -3.96
CA THR A 49 10.54 -1.52 -3.96
C THR A 49 10.18 -0.92 -5.33
N SER A 50 10.63 -1.51 -6.43
CA SER A 50 10.32 -1.05 -7.78
C SER A 50 8.83 -1.17 -8.13
N GLU A 51 8.19 -2.26 -7.73
CA GLU A 51 6.75 -2.47 -7.95
C GLU A 51 5.93 -1.47 -7.14
N ILE A 52 6.29 -1.27 -5.86
CA ILE A 52 5.62 -0.28 -5.00
C ILE A 52 5.72 1.12 -5.62
N VAL A 53 6.92 1.54 -6.00
CA VAL A 53 7.13 2.86 -6.62
C VAL A 53 6.36 2.98 -7.94
N SER A 54 6.32 1.92 -8.76
CA SER A 54 5.53 1.92 -9.99
C SER A 54 4.04 2.12 -9.71
N ILE A 55 3.46 1.40 -8.74
CA ILE A 55 2.05 1.53 -8.37
C ILE A 55 1.74 2.95 -7.92
N LEU A 56 2.55 3.50 -7.02
CA LEU A 56 2.36 4.85 -6.50
C LEU A 56 2.49 5.92 -7.59
N SER A 57 3.46 5.78 -8.50
CA SER A 57 3.69 6.74 -9.58
C SER A 57 2.59 6.80 -10.64
N LYS A 58 1.84 5.71 -10.84
CA LYS A 58 0.73 5.62 -11.79
C LYS A 58 -0.60 6.07 -11.18
N SER A 59 -0.65 6.23 -9.86
CA SER A 59 -1.85 6.61 -9.14
C SER A 59 -2.15 8.11 -9.27
N LYS A 60 -3.39 8.45 -9.60
CA LYS A 60 -3.89 9.83 -9.53
C LYS A 60 -4.24 10.26 -8.10
N GLU A 61 -4.41 9.31 -7.18
CA GLU A 61 -4.78 9.54 -5.78
C GLU A 61 -3.57 9.82 -4.89
N VAL A 62 -2.37 9.41 -5.33
CA VAL A 62 -1.14 9.59 -4.56
C VAL A 62 -0.50 10.91 -4.96
N ASP A 63 -0.43 11.84 -4.02
CA ASP A 63 0.19 13.13 -4.25
C ASP A 63 1.73 13.03 -4.31
N PRO A 64 2.43 14.02 -4.91
CA PRO A 64 3.89 14.00 -5.05
C PRO A 64 4.66 13.93 -3.72
N LYS A 65 4.12 14.48 -2.62
CA LYS A 65 4.77 14.45 -1.30
C LYS A 65 4.76 13.02 -0.77
N THR A 66 3.61 12.34 -0.86
CA THR A 66 3.48 10.93 -0.47
C THR A 66 4.39 10.03 -1.33
N LEU A 67 4.42 10.23 -2.64
CA LEU A 67 5.32 9.48 -3.53
C LEU A 67 6.80 9.68 -3.17
N ASN A 68 7.22 10.92 -2.92
CA ASN A 68 8.60 11.23 -2.56
C ASN A 68 9.00 10.65 -1.20
N TYR A 69 8.08 10.70 -0.22
CA TYR A 69 8.27 10.03 1.07
C TYR A 69 8.56 8.54 0.88
N TRP A 70 7.73 7.83 0.13
CA TRP A 70 7.93 6.39 -0.08
C TRP A 70 9.18 6.05 -0.89
N LYS A 71 9.52 6.84 -1.92
CA LYS A 71 10.81 6.70 -2.63
C LYS A 71 11.99 6.80 -1.68
N PHE A 72 11.95 7.77 -0.76
CA PHE A 72 13.00 7.96 0.22
C PHE A 72 13.07 6.82 1.24
N VAL A 73 11.94 6.44 1.86
CA VAL A 73 11.88 5.36 2.85
C VAL A 73 12.35 4.03 2.28
N LEU A 74 11.88 3.67 1.08
CA LEU A 74 12.23 2.40 0.45
C LEU A 74 13.67 2.35 -0.09
N SER A 75 14.30 3.51 -0.31
CA SER A 75 15.72 3.58 -0.74
C SER A 75 16.71 3.31 0.39
N ARG A 76 16.30 3.46 1.66
CA ARG A 76 17.16 3.36 2.85
C ARG A 76 17.25 1.97 3.48
N GLY A 77 16.51 1.00 2.95
CA GLY A 77 16.49 -0.38 3.45
C GLY A 77 17.40 -1.35 2.69
N LYS A 78 18.45 -0.85 2.01
CA LYS A 78 19.50 -1.67 1.40
C LYS A 78 20.71 -1.80 2.33
#